data_AF-A0A5N8YFT3-F1
#
_entry.id   AF-A0A5N8YFT3-F1
#
_cell.length_a   1.000
_cell.length_b   1.000
_cell.length_c   1.000
_cell.angle_alpha   90.00
_cell.angle_beta   90.00
_cell.angle_gamma   90.00
#
_symmetry.space_group_name_H-M   'P 1'
#
loop_
_entity.id
_entity.type
_entity.pdbx_description
1 polymer ?
#
loop_
_entity_poly.entity_id
_entity_poly.type
_entity_poly.pdbx_seq_one_letter_code
_entity_poly.pdbx_strand_id
1 'polypeptide(L)' 'MQQTMESRLNDIADRHREVEHLMSQPETASNPNAIRRLGREYSQLQHIVDLWNQIIRTQSDLEAAENIITEEEDPEVR' A
#
# COMPACT_ATOMS: atom_id res chain seq x y z
N MET A 1 -6.35 17.40 -15.61
CA MET A 1 -4.98 16.88 -15.40
C MET A 1 -5.04 15.37 -15.49
N GLN A 2 -4.16 14.71 -16.26
CA GLN A 2 -4.12 13.24 -16.29
C GLN A 2 -3.55 12.73 -14.96
N GLN A 3 -4.25 11.81 -14.29
CA GLN A 3 -3.71 11.12 -13.11
C GLN A 3 -2.54 10.21 -13.53
N THR A 4 -1.46 10.23 -12.74
CA THR A 4 -0.34 9.28 -12.88
C THR A 4 -0.76 7.88 -12.37
N MET A 5 0.03 6.85 -12.72
CA MET A 5 -0.19 5.50 -12.19
C MET A 5 -0.07 5.47 -10.66
N GLU A 6 0.93 6.16 -10.11
CA GLU A 6 1.13 6.27 -8.65
C GLU A 6 -0.06 6.90 -7.94
N SER A 7 -0.61 7.99 -8.50
CA SER A 7 -1.81 8.63 -7.94
C SER A 7 -2.98 7.64 -7.88
N ARG A 8 -3.17 6.80 -8.92
CA ARG A 8 -4.24 5.80 -8.93
C ARG A 8 -4.01 4.68 -7.92
N LEU A 9 -2.76 4.24 -7.74
CA LEU A 9 -2.42 3.22 -6.75
C LEU A 9 -2.61 3.75 -5.32
N ASN A 10 -2.31 5.02 -5.09
CA ASN A 10 -2.60 5.68 -3.81
C ASN A 10 -4.11 5.79 -3.56
N ASP A 11 -4.91 6.18 -4.55
CA ASP A 11 -6.38 6.21 -4.43
C ASP A 11 -6.94 4.81 -4.07
N ILE A 12 -6.38 3.75 -4.67
CA ILE A 12 -6.75 2.35 -4.36
C ILE A 12 -6.37 1.98 -2.93
N ALA A 13 -5.17 2.36 -2.47
CA ALA A 13 -4.71 2.10 -1.11
C ALA A 13 -5.54 2.87 -0.06
N ASP A 14 -5.93 4.11 -0.36
CA ASP A 14 -6.84 4.91 0.47
C ASP A 14 -8.21 4.22 0.57
N ARG A 15 -8.76 3.78 -0.55
CA ARG A 15 -10.03 3.05 -0.57
C ARG A 15 -9.96 1.73 0.21
N HIS A 16 -8.85 0.99 0.09
CA HIS A 16 -8.65 -0.23 0.85
C HIS A 16 -8.70 0.02 2.37
N ARG A 17 -7.98 1.05 2.85
CA ARG A 17 -8.01 1.48 4.26
C ARG A 17 -9.41 1.92 4.71
N GLU A 18 -10.14 2.63 3.85
CA GLU A 18 -11.52 3.02 4.14
C GLU A 18 -12.44 1.80 4.27
N VAL A 19 -12.35 0.83 3.36
CA VAL A 19 -13.14 -0.41 3.41
C VAL A 19 -12.82 -1.20 4.67
N GLU A 20 -11.54 -1.34 5.02
CA GLU A 20 -11.10 -1.96 6.27
C GLU A 20 -11.72 -1.29 7.50
N HIS A 21 -11.67 0.05 7.53
CA HIS A 21 -12.29 0.83 8.60
C HIS A 21 -13.81 0.60 8.67
N LEU A 22 -14.52 0.65 7.54
CA LEU A 22 -15.96 0.40 7.48
C LEU A 22 -16.33 -1.01 7.95
N MET A 23 -15.51 -2.02 7.64
CA MET A 23 -15.69 -3.39 8.12
C MET A 23 -15.53 -3.53 9.63
N SER A 24 -14.70 -2.68 10.26
CA SER A 24 -14.50 -2.65 11.71
C SER A 24 -15.66 -2.01 12.48
N GLN A 25 -16.55 -1.28 11.80
CA GLN A 25 -17.68 -0.59 12.44
C GLN A 25 -18.75 -1.59 12.92
N PRO A 26 -19.28 -1.45 14.16
CA PRO A 26 -20.31 -2.33 14.70
C PRO A 26 -21.57 -2.47 13.83
N GLU A 27 -21.97 -1.37 13.19
CA GLU A 27 -23.13 -1.28 12.30
C GLU A 27 -22.95 -2.15 11.04
N THR A 28 -21.72 -2.23 10.53
CA THR A 28 -21.36 -3.10 9.41
C THR A 28 -21.21 -4.54 9.87
N ALA A 29 -20.53 -4.77 11.00
CA ALA A 29 -20.25 -6.10 11.54
C ALA A 29 -21.53 -6.86 11.90
N SER A 30 -22.55 -6.15 12.35
CA SER A 30 -23.88 -6.71 12.67
C SER A 30 -24.78 -6.91 11.44
N ASN A 31 -24.40 -6.45 10.24
CA ASN A 31 -25.17 -6.58 9.01
C ASN A 31 -24.50 -7.56 8.02
N PRO A 32 -25.00 -8.81 7.89
CA PRO A 32 -24.40 -9.83 7.03
C PRO A 32 -24.29 -9.44 5.56
N ASN A 33 -25.20 -8.60 5.05
CA ASN A 33 -25.14 -8.16 3.65
C ASN A 33 -24.09 -7.08 3.45
N ALA A 34 -23.94 -6.16 4.41
CA ALA A 34 -22.93 -5.12 4.37
C ALA A 34 -21.52 -5.71 4.47
N ILE A 35 -21.27 -6.58 5.46
CA ILE A 35 -19.95 -7.19 5.65
C ILE A 35 -19.52 -8.07 4.47
N ARG A 36 -20.45 -8.82 3.85
CA ARG A 36 -20.14 -9.60 2.63
C ARG A 36 -19.82 -8.71 1.44
N ARG A 37 -20.51 -7.58 1.29
CA ARG A 37 -20.26 -6.64 0.20
C ARG A 37 -18.88 -6.00 0.34
N LEU A 38 -18.59 -5.47 1.52
CA LEU A 38 -17.30 -4.84 1.82
C LEU A 38 -16.15 -5.85 1.80
N GLY A 39 -16.36 -7.08 2.29
CA GLY A 39 -15.34 -8.13 2.22
C GLY A 39 -14.94 -8.50 0.79
N ARG A 40 -15.89 -8.50 -0.17
CA ARG A 40 -15.54 -8.70 -1.59
C ARG A 40 -14.73 -7.54 -2.16
N GLU A 41 -15.10 -6.31 -1.83
CA GLU A 41 -14.37 -5.13 -2.25
C GLU A 41 -12.96 -5.12 -1.65
N TYR A 42 -12.84 -5.40 -0.36
CA TYR A 42 -11.57 -5.55 0.36
C TYR A 42 -10.65 -6.55 -0.35
N SER A 43 -11.12 -7.77 -0.62
CA SER A 43 -10.31 -8.79 -1.31
C SER A 43 -9.87 -8.38 -2.72
N GLN A 44 -10.70 -7.63 -3.45
CA GLN A 44 -10.35 -7.12 -4.77
C GLN A 44 -9.24 -6.06 -4.70
N LEU A 45 -9.29 -5.19 -3.69
CA LEU A 45 -8.31 -4.13 -3.50
C LEU A 45 -7.00 -4.64 -2.87
N GLN A 46 -7.09 -5.61 -1.94
CA GLN A 46 -5.96 -6.15 -1.18
C GLN A 46 -4.81 -6.61 -2.10
N HIS A 47 -5.12 -7.34 -3.16
CA HIS A 47 -4.09 -7.84 -4.06
C HIS A 47 -3.28 -6.72 -4.73
N ILE A 48 -3.96 -5.63 -5.12
CA ILE A 48 -3.31 -4.47 -5.74
C ILE A 48 -2.45 -3.73 -4.69
N VAL A 49 -2.98 -3.55 -3.49
CA VAL A 49 -2.28 -2.90 -2.38
C VAL A 49 -1.04 -3.68 -1.97
N ASP A 50 -1.11 -5.01 -1.93
CA ASP A 50 0.03 -5.88 -1.60
C ASP A 50 1.16 -5.72 -2.62
N LEU A 51 0.83 -5.74 -3.91
CA LEU A 51 1.82 -5.54 -4.96
C LEU A 51 2.42 -4.14 -4.92
N TRP A 52 1.60 -3.12 -4.70
CA TRP A 52 2.07 -1.74 -4.58
C TRP A 52 3.03 -1.57 -3.39
N ASN A 53 2.69 -2.12 -2.24
CA ASN A 53 3.55 -2.12 -1.06
C ASN A 53 4.87 -2.86 -1.30
N GLN A 54 4.86 -3.97 -2.05
CA GLN A 54 6.09 -4.67 -2.44
C GLN A 54 6.99 -3.81 -3.32
N ILE A 55 6.41 -3.08 -4.28
CA ILE A 55 7.16 -2.15 -5.14
C ILE A 55 7.83 -1.06 -4.30
N ILE A 56 7.07 -0.39 -3.42
CA ILE A 56 7.60 0.67 -2.55
C ILE A 56 8.75 0.14 -1.68
N ARG A 57 8.57 -1.03 -1.05
CA ARG A 57 9.62 -1.64 -0.23
C ARG A 57 10.87 -1.96 -1.03
N THR A 58 10.70 -2.59 -2.19
CA THR A 58 11.83 -2.95 -3.07
C THR A 58 12.60 -1.71 -3.53
N GLN A 59 11.90 -0.60 -3.82
CA GLN A 59 12.53 0.67 -4.18
C GLN A 59 13.32 1.26 -2.99
N SER A 60 12.73 1.25 -1.80
CA SER A 60 13.40 1.70 -0.58
C SER A 60 14.61 0.86 -0.23
N ASP A 61 14.53 -0.46 -0.40
CA ASP A 61 15.64 -1.39 -0.14
C ASP A 61 16.78 -1.17 -1.14
N LEU A 62 16.45 -0.90 -2.41
CA LEU A 62 17.42 -0.56 -3.45
C LEU A 62 18.15 0.75 -3.12
N GLU A 63 17.41 1.81 -2.79
CA GLU A 63 17.98 3.11 -2.42
C GLU A 63 18.89 2.98 -1.20
N ALA A 64 18.47 2.21 -0.18
CA ALA A 64 19.30 1.95 0.99
C ALA A 64 20.61 1.22 0.64
N ALA A 65 20.56 0.23 -0.26
CA ALA A 65 21.76 -0.49 -0.71
C ALA A 65 22.70 0.40 -1.53
N GLU A 66 22.17 1.26 -2.40
CA GLU A 66 22.94 2.24 -3.17
C GLU A 66 23.64 3.27 -2.26
N ASN A 67 22.98 3.70 -1.19
CA ASN A 67 23.57 4.60 -0.20
C ASN A 67 24.73 3.95 0.55
N ILE A 68 24.59 2.68 0.97
CA ILE A 68 25.69 1.94 1.63
C ILE A 68 26.93 1.86 0.74
N ILE A 69 26.75 1.53 -0.55
CA ILE A 69 27.87 1.48 -1.51
C ILE A 69 28.54 2.85 -1.64
N THR A 70 27.74 3.91 -1.73
CA THR A 70 28.25 5.29 -1.86
C THR A 70 29.04 5.72 -0.62
N GLU A 71 28.57 5.38 0.58
CA GLU A 71 29.26 5.66 1.85
C GLU A 71 30.58 4.87 2.00
N GLU A 72 30.64 3.62 1.51
CA GLU A 72 31.86 2.80 1.52
C GLU A 72 32.93 3.27 0.51
N GLU A 73 32.52 3.92 -0.58
CA GLU A 73 33.42 4.50 -1.58
C GLU A 73 33.98 5.87 -1.17
N ASP A 74 33.45 6.51 -0.12
CA ASP A 74 33.94 7.79 0.38
C ASP A 74 35.31 7.64 1.08
N PRO A 75 36.40 8.23 0.53
CA PRO A 75 37.74 8.11 1.09
C PRO A 75 37.90 8.72 2.49
N GLU A 76 36.98 9.60 2.92
CA GLU A 76 37.01 10.19 4.27
C GLU A 76 36.40 9.29 5.35
N VAL A 77 35.63 8.25 4.96
CA VAL A 77 34.95 7.32 5.88
C VAL A 77 35.78 6.05 6.17
N ARG A 78 36.88 5.81 5.45
CA ARG A 78 37.88 4.76 5.75
C ARG A 78 38.84 5.15 6.87
#